data_AF-A0A9D7STQ2-F1
#
_entry.id   AF-A0A9D7STQ2-F1
#
_cell.length_a   1.000
_cell.length_b   1.000
_cell.length_c   1.000
_cell.angle_alpha   90.00
_cell.angle_beta   90.00
_cell.angle_gamma   90.00
#
_symmetry.space_group_name_H-M   'P 1'
#
loop_
_entity.id
_entity.type
_entity.pdbx_description
1 polymer ?
#
loop_
_entity_poly.entity_id
_entity_poly.type
_entity_poly.pdbx_seq_one_letter_code
_entity_poly.pdbx_strand_id
1 'polypeptide(L)'
;MVTSMGNTGFTTDYNYKCRPPNVQNEMVPAGTYTVINNPNLVHTGFSACGDHTGGGNMMVLNGAPSFQNVWCQTITITPNTWYNVSRMVASVSPSSPAHLRFSINGIQIGNVVNATPIPCQWIPFNANWNSGVNTTATICILNLNTASGGNDFAIDDISIVALWAVQDQVSITLYQETAPEPEIDGPTFLCAGETGIYTVDFPPDPPILSYHWNIPSGATLINGQGTTQVTIRWDVPQIEDLCLMIETRCDMNEGCLEVTVGDVPDPPLISGPGSLCPGEIASLYTPEIDPDDVYNWMIPSGVSIISGSGTNEIEIQGSISGEVEICLEVTNECGTTENCTFLTLLADHASNFDTVLCLGTAIIINGHAYGNGVRQGLNISQE
;
A
#
# COMPACT_ATOMS: atom_id res chain seq x y z
N MET A 1 -7.93 -47.17 -37.19
CA MET A 1 -7.15 -48.32 -37.72
C MET A 1 -7.78 -49.69 -37.44
N VAL A 2 -9.05 -49.83 -37.02
CA VAL A 2 -9.66 -51.18 -36.81
C VAL A 2 -11.02 -51.37 -37.49
N THR A 3 -11.76 -50.32 -37.82
CA THR A 3 -13.12 -50.50 -38.37
C THR A 3 -13.25 -50.32 -39.88
N SER A 4 -12.20 -49.82 -40.56
CA SER A 4 -12.12 -49.79 -42.03
C SER A 4 -11.27 -50.92 -42.66
N MET A 5 -10.44 -51.64 -41.89
CA MET A 5 -9.52 -52.68 -42.39
C MET A 5 -9.87 -54.12 -41.95
N GLY A 6 -10.95 -54.31 -41.18
CA GLY A 6 -11.42 -55.63 -40.73
C GLY A 6 -10.55 -56.29 -39.66
N ASN A 7 -10.59 -57.63 -39.58
CA ASN A 7 -9.85 -58.44 -38.58
C ASN A 7 -8.35 -58.59 -38.91
N THR A 8 -7.61 -57.48 -39.04
CA THR A 8 -6.18 -57.48 -39.36
C THR A 8 -5.42 -56.39 -38.60
N GLY A 9 -4.09 -56.53 -38.50
CA GLY A 9 -3.21 -55.46 -37.99
C GLY A 9 -3.14 -55.32 -36.46
N PHE A 10 -3.74 -56.24 -35.69
CA PHE A 10 -3.67 -56.27 -34.23
C PHE A 10 -3.53 -57.69 -33.70
N THR A 11 -3.24 -57.79 -32.41
CA THR A 11 -3.20 -59.03 -31.62
C THR A 11 -4.24 -58.97 -30.50
N THR A 12 -4.72 -60.12 -30.06
CA THR A 12 -5.73 -60.24 -28.99
C THR A 12 -5.59 -61.61 -28.32
N ASP A 13 -5.90 -61.67 -27.03
CA ASP A 13 -5.95 -62.93 -26.26
C ASP A 13 -7.29 -63.68 -26.47
N TYR A 14 -8.26 -63.04 -27.15
CA TYR A 14 -9.56 -63.63 -27.45
C TYR A 14 -9.48 -64.51 -28.71
N ASN A 15 -10.26 -65.60 -28.73
CA ASN A 15 -10.32 -66.50 -29.88
C ASN A 15 -11.24 -65.94 -30.97
N TYR A 16 -10.72 -65.76 -32.18
CA TYR A 16 -11.53 -65.30 -33.30
C TYR A 16 -12.61 -66.32 -33.67
N LYS A 17 -13.82 -65.82 -33.91
CA LYS A 17 -14.95 -66.58 -34.47
C LYS A 17 -15.40 -65.95 -35.77
N CYS A 18 -15.29 -66.70 -36.87
CA CYS A 18 -15.93 -66.33 -38.11
C CYS A 18 -17.45 -66.47 -37.96
N ARG A 19 -18.20 -65.70 -38.76
CA ARG A 19 -19.68 -65.75 -38.79
C ARG A 19 -20.12 -66.61 -39.99
N PRO A 20 -20.55 -67.86 -39.79
CA PRO A 20 -21.16 -68.66 -40.86
C PRO A 20 -22.59 -68.16 -41.14
N PRO A 21 -23.11 -68.29 -42.37
CA PRO A 21 -24.51 -68.00 -42.63
C PRO A 21 -25.45 -68.87 -41.78
N ASN A 22 -26.48 -68.28 -41.19
CA ASN A 22 -27.55 -68.95 -40.43
C ASN A 22 -27.10 -69.72 -39.18
N VAL A 23 -25.91 -69.43 -38.65
CA VAL A 23 -25.47 -69.89 -37.33
C VAL A 23 -25.66 -68.76 -36.34
N GLN A 24 -26.06 -69.12 -35.11
CA GLN A 24 -26.26 -68.22 -34.00
C GLN A 24 -25.52 -68.81 -32.79
N ASN A 25 -24.91 -67.97 -31.95
CA ASN A 25 -24.11 -68.36 -30.78
C ASN A 25 -22.73 -68.96 -31.08
N GLU A 26 -22.16 -68.67 -32.25
CA GLU A 26 -20.78 -69.02 -32.59
C GLU A 26 -19.73 -68.41 -31.65
N MET A 27 -20.10 -67.34 -30.94
CA MET A 27 -19.27 -66.72 -29.90
C MET A 27 -19.41 -67.41 -28.53
N VAL A 28 -19.93 -68.64 -28.45
CA VAL A 28 -19.85 -69.49 -27.24
C VAL A 28 -18.69 -70.49 -27.40
N PRO A 29 -17.81 -70.68 -26.39
CA PRO A 29 -17.84 -70.12 -25.03
C PRO A 29 -17.24 -68.70 -24.91
N ALA A 30 -17.23 -68.18 -23.68
CA ALA A 30 -16.52 -66.95 -23.26
C ALA A 30 -15.06 -66.89 -23.74
N GLY A 31 -14.51 -65.68 -23.90
CA GLY A 31 -13.16 -65.46 -24.42
C GLY A 31 -13.06 -65.59 -25.94
N THR A 32 -14.12 -65.17 -26.64
CA THR A 32 -14.15 -65.12 -28.11
C THR A 32 -14.42 -63.70 -28.61
N TYR A 33 -14.00 -63.41 -29.85
CA TYR A 33 -14.29 -62.14 -30.48
C TYR A 33 -14.63 -62.31 -31.96
N THR A 34 -15.28 -61.30 -32.53
CA THR A 34 -15.45 -61.16 -33.98
C THR A 34 -15.50 -59.69 -34.37
N VAL A 35 -15.52 -59.41 -35.67
CA VAL A 35 -15.65 -58.05 -36.22
C VAL A 35 -16.91 -58.04 -37.08
N ILE A 36 -17.95 -57.35 -36.63
CA ILE A 36 -19.30 -57.39 -37.20
C ILE A 36 -20.06 -56.09 -36.94
N ASN A 37 -21.09 -55.81 -37.74
CA ASN A 37 -21.94 -54.63 -37.62
C ASN A 37 -23.15 -54.80 -36.66
N ASN A 38 -23.43 -56.03 -36.20
CA ASN A 38 -24.52 -56.32 -35.27
C ASN A 38 -24.15 -57.51 -34.35
N PRO A 39 -23.91 -57.29 -33.04
CA PRO A 39 -23.51 -58.31 -32.07
C PRO A 39 -24.57 -59.40 -31.87
N ASN A 40 -25.85 -59.07 -32.03
CA ASN A 40 -26.92 -60.04 -31.85
C ASN A 40 -26.88 -61.16 -32.90
N LEU A 41 -26.19 -60.96 -34.03
CA LEU A 41 -26.07 -62.00 -35.08
C LEU A 41 -25.14 -63.15 -34.71
N VAL A 42 -24.34 -63.01 -33.65
CA VAL A 42 -23.27 -63.95 -33.27
C VAL A 42 -23.46 -64.53 -31.86
N HIS A 43 -24.38 -63.93 -31.08
CA HIS A 43 -24.73 -64.37 -29.73
C HIS A 43 -26.13 -63.84 -29.34
N THR A 44 -27.05 -64.72 -28.92
CA THR A 44 -28.44 -64.35 -28.57
C THR A 44 -28.54 -63.45 -27.35
N GLY A 45 -27.56 -63.52 -26.45
CA GLY A 45 -27.47 -62.65 -25.27
C GLY A 45 -26.97 -61.24 -25.56
N PHE A 46 -26.55 -60.93 -26.79
CA PHE A 46 -26.07 -59.61 -27.15
C PHE A 46 -27.17 -58.75 -27.75
N SER A 47 -27.16 -57.46 -27.39
CA SER A 47 -28.04 -56.45 -27.97
C SER A 47 -27.60 -56.13 -29.39
N ALA A 48 -28.56 -55.75 -30.24
CA ALA A 48 -28.32 -55.40 -31.65
C ALA A 48 -27.75 -53.99 -31.81
N CYS A 49 -26.57 -53.76 -31.21
CA CYS A 49 -25.88 -52.48 -31.29
C CYS A 49 -25.37 -52.23 -32.71
N GLY A 50 -25.50 -50.99 -33.18
CA GLY A 50 -24.77 -50.52 -34.37
C GLY A 50 -23.36 -50.10 -34.00
N ASP A 51 -22.50 -49.95 -35.01
CA ASP A 51 -21.19 -49.30 -34.86
C ASP A 51 -21.33 -47.83 -34.44
N HIS A 52 -20.25 -47.22 -33.96
CA HIS A 52 -20.33 -45.85 -33.45
C HIS A 52 -20.48 -44.80 -34.57
N THR A 53 -19.76 -44.98 -35.69
CA THR A 53 -19.72 -44.00 -36.80
C THR A 53 -20.81 -44.18 -37.86
N GLY A 54 -21.57 -45.27 -37.80
CA GLY A 54 -22.65 -45.61 -38.73
C GLY A 54 -22.21 -46.42 -39.95
N GLY A 55 -22.79 -47.61 -40.10
CA GLY A 55 -22.70 -48.44 -41.31
C GLY A 55 -21.42 -49.28 -41.43
N GLY A 56 -20.54 -49.27 -40.43
CA GLY A 56 -19.32 -50.05 -40.35
C GLY A 56 -19.43 -51.32 -39.50
N ASN A 57 -18.30 -52.00 -39.33
CA ASN A 57 -18.15 -53.12 -38.38
C ASN A 57 -17.45 -52.64 -37.12
N MET A 58 -17.77 -53.24 -35.98
CA MET A 58 -17.09 -53.04 -34.70
C MET A 58 -16.50 -54.36 -34.22
N MET A 59 -15.50 -54.30 -33.34
CA MET A 59 -14.96 -55.49 -32.70
C MET A 59 -15.83 -55.83 -31.48
N VAL A 60 -16.48 -56.99 -31.53
CA VAL A 60 -17.40 -57.50 -30.49
C VAL A 60 -16.70 -58.61 -29.73
N LEU A 61 -16.81 -58.61 -28.40
CA LEU A 61 -16.17 -59.56 -27.50
C LEU A 61 -17.17 -60.23 -26.58
N ASN A 62 -17.13 -61.57 -26.53
CA ASN A 62 -17.72 -62.35 -25.44
C ASN A 62 -16.70 -62.43 -24.32
N GLY A 63 -16.94 -61.70 -23.24
CA GLY A 63 -15.99 -61.46 -22.16
C GLY A 63 -15.46 -62.75 -21.54
N ALA A 64 -14.20 -62.74 -21.10
CA ALA A 64 -13.55 -63.91 -20.50
C ALA A 64 -13.56 -63.81 -18.96
N PRO A 65 -13.62 -64.95 -18.24
CA PRO A 65 -13.45 -64.97 -16.78
C PRO A 65 -11.97 -64.84 -16.35
N SER A 66 -11.18 -64.06 -17.08
CA SER A 66 -9.74 -63.85 -16.83
C SER A 66 -9.28 -62.54 -17.45
N PHE A 67 -8.16 -62.00 -16.95
CA PHE A 67 -7.56 -60.81 -17.55
C PHE A 67 -7.03 -61.14 -18.94
N GLN A 68 -7.61 -60.51 -19.96
CA GLN A 68 -7.25 -60.73 -21.36
C GLN A 68 -7.09 -59.41 -22.11
N ASN A 69 -6.00 -59.29 -22.87
CA ASN A 69 -5.82 -58.21 -23.80
C ASN A 69 -6.87 -58.34 -24.90
N VAL A 70 -7.76 -57.36 -24.90
CA VAL A 70 -8.84 -57.18 -25.87
C VAL A 70 -8.24 -56.91 -27.24
N TRP A 71 -7.25 -56.02 -27.28
CA TRP A 71 -6.63 -55.54 -28.50
C TRP A 71 -5.26 -54.97 -28.19
N CYS A 72 -4.26 -55.32 -29.00
CA CYS A 72 -2.92 -54.78 -28.94
C CYS A 72 -2.37 -54.52 -30.35
N GLN A 73 -1.74 -53.36 -30.56
CA GLN A 73 -1.04 -53.04 -31.80
C GLN A 73 0.24 -52.27 -31.52
N THR A 74 1.30 -52.62 -32.24
CA THR A 74 2.55 -51.83 -32.27
C THR A 74 2.54 -50.93 -33.50
N ILE A 75 2.75 -49.63 -33.30
CA ILE A 75 2.87 -48.65 -34.38
C ILE A 75 4.17 -47.85 -34.27
N THR A 76 4.60 -47.29 -35.39
CA THR A 76 5.69 -46.30 -35.43
C THR A 76 5.19 -44.93 -35.00
N ILE A 77 5.99 -44.20 -34.23
CA ILE A 77 5.70 -42.87 -33.70
C ILE A 77 6.95 -41.97 -33.83
N THR A 78 6.74 -40.67 -33.73
CA THR A 78 7.78 -39.66 -33.66
C THR A 78 8.23 -39.50 -32.20
N PRO A 79 9.55 -39.55 -31.91
CA PRO A 79 10.07 -39.20 -30.60
C PRO A 79 9.72 -37.76 -30.17
N ASN A 80 9.73 -37.51 -28.85
CA ASN A 80 9.48 -36.23 -28.18
C ASN A 80 8.17 -35.55 -28.60
N THR A 81 7.17 -36.36 -28.95
CA THR A 81 5.88 -35.90 -29.48
C THR A 81 4.78 -36.29 -28.51
N TRP A 82 3.89 -35.35 -28.19
CA TRP A 82 2.67 -35.65 -27.48
C TRP A 82 1.66 -36.29 -28.43
N TYR A 83 0.96 -37.31 -27.97
CA TYR A 83 -0.09 -38.02 -28.71
C TYR A 83 -1.38 -38.00 -27.90
N ASN A 84 -2.51 -37.93 -28.60
CA ASN A 84 -3.83 -38.21 -28.06
C ASN A 84 -4.28 -39.60 -28.52
N VAL A 85 -4.63 -40.47 -27.58
CA VAL A 85 -5.11 -41.84 -27.82
C VAL A 85 -6.59 -41.88 -27.45
N SER A 86 -7.43 -42.39 -28.35
CA SER A 86 -8.87 -42.47 -28.11
C SER A 86 -9.52 -43.72 -28.71
N ARG A 87 -10.75 -44.00 -28.28
CA ARG A 87 -11.64 -45.07 -28.79
C ARG A 87 -13.04 -44.96 -28.20
N MET A 88 -13.98 -45.74 -28.74
CA MET A 88 -15.33 -45.91 -28.21
C MET A 88 -15.57 -47.32 -27.65
N VAL A 89 -16.34 -47.42 -26.55
CA VAL A 89 -16.79 -48.68 -25.95
C VAL A 89 -18.30 -48.69 -25.76
N ALA A 90 -18.96 -49.80 -26.04
CA ALA A 90 -20.35 -50.01 -25.64
C ALA A 90 -20.50 -51.40 -25.04
N SER A 91 -21.29 -51.54 -23.97
CA SER A 91 -21.72 -52.88 -23.55
C SER A 91 -22.66 -53.46 -24.61
N VAL A 92 -22.56 -54.75 -24.87
CA VAL A 92 -23.56 -55.47 -25.69
C VAL A 92 -24.50 -56.30 -24.82
N SER A 93 -24.18 -56.48 -23.54
CA SER A 93 -25.01 -57.11 -22.51
C SER A 93 -25.16 -56.17 -21.30
N PRO A 94 -26.33 -56.14 -20.62
CA PRO A 94 -26.55 -55.20 -19.52
C PRO A 94 -25.91 -55.61 -18.18
N SER A 95 -25.53 -56.88 -18.02
CA SER A 95 -24.98 -57.39 -16.75
C SER A 95 -23.46 -57.25 -16.73
N SER A 96 -22.85 -56.95 -15.59
CA SER A 96 -21.38 -56.93 -15.43
C SER A 96 -20.58 -56.20 -16.53
N PRO A 97 -20.82 -54.91 -16.82
CA PRO A 97 -20.15 -54.20 -17.93
C PRO A 97 -18.62 -54.25 -17.91
N ALA A 98 -18.00 -54.16 -19.08
CA ALA A 98 -16.55 -54.21 -19.22
C ALA A 98 -15.84 -53.02 -18.55
N HIS A 99 -14.68 -53.28 -17.95
CA HIS A 99 -13.81 -52.27 -17.35
C HIS A 99 -12.48 -52.28 -18.09
N LEU A 100 -12.17 -51.23 -18.84
CA LEU A 100 -11.08 -51.27 -19.81
C LEU A 100 -9.93 -50.37 -19.41
N ARG A 101 -8.73 -50.95 -19.36
CA ARG A 101 -7.47 -50.25 -19.08
C ARG A 101 -6.65 -50.16 -20.35
N PHE A 102 -6.22 -48.94 -20.67
CA PHE A 102 -5.30 -48.68 -21.76
C PHE A 102 -3.88 -48.64 -21.25
N SER A 103 -2.96 -49.11 -22.08
CA SER A 103 -1.52 -49.03 -21.80
C SER A 103 -0.74 -48.77 -23.07
N ILE A 104 0.38 -48.06 -22.92
CA ILE A 104 1.42 -47.95 -23.95
C ILE A 104 2.71 -48.50 -23.38
N ASN A 105 3.33 -49.44 -24.10
CA ASN A 105 4.57 -50.13 -23.71
C ASN A 105 4.46 -50.76 -22.30
N GLY A 106 3.29 -51.31 -21.98
CA GLY A 106 2.98 -51.95 -20.70
C GLY A 106 2.62 -50.99 -19.56
N ILE A 107 2.75 -49.67 -19.75
CA ILE A 107 2.42 -48.66 -18.74
C ILE A 107 1.01 -48.13 -18.98
N GLN A 108 0.18 -48.11 -17.94
CA GLN A 108 -1.20 -47.60 -18.05
C GLN A 108 -1.21 -46.12 -18.46
N ILE A 109 -2.12 -45.77 -19.37
CA ILE A 109 -2.42 -44.37 -19.75
C ILE A 109 -3.89 -44.05 -19.46
N GLY A 110 -4.15 -42.83 -18.99
CA GLY A 110 -5.49 -42.39 -18.62
C GLY A 110 -6.15 -43.20 -17.51
N ASN A 111 -7.43 -42.91 -17.28
CA ASN A 111 -8.26 -43.63 -16.32
C ASN A 111 -8.87 -44.89 -16.96
N VAL A 112 -9.18 -45.88 -16.12
CA VAL A 112 -9.98 -47.04 -16.54
C VAL A 112 -11.36 -46.56 -16.99
N VAL A 113 -11.85 -47.06 -18.13
CA VAL A 113 -13.18 -46.74 -18.65
C VAL A 113 -14.12 -47.90 -18.43
N ASN A 114 -15.23 -47.61 -17.77
CA ASN A 114 -16.29 -48.56 -17.52
C ASN A 114 -17.37 -48.37 -18.58
N ALA A 115 -17.68 -49.43 -19.33
CA ALA A 115 -18.87 -49.44 -20.17
C ALA A 115 -20.12 -49.35 -19.27
N THR A 116 -21.22 -48.82 -19.80
CA THR A 116 -22.45 -48.68 -19.00
C THR A 116 -23.25 -49.98 -19.01
N PRO A 117 -24.12 -50.23 -18.01
CA PRO A 117 -25.06 -51.35 -18.06
C PRO A 117 -26.21 -51.14 -19.07
N ILE A 118 -26.20 -50.03 -19.81
CA ILE A 118 -27.15 -49.74 -20.88
C ILE A 118 -26.51 -50.18 -22.20
N PRO A 119 -26.96 -51.27 -22.83
CA PRO A 119 -26.35 -51.73 -24.06
C PRO A 119 -26.42 -50.68 -25.17
N CYS A 120 -25.43 -50.73 -26.07
CA CYS A 120 -25.33 -49.86 -27.24
C CYS A 120 -25.10 -48.37 -26.93
N GLN A 121 -24.90 -48.00 -25.66
CA GLN A 121 -24.42 -46.69 -25.29
C GLN A 121 -22.89 -46.63 -25.46
N TRP A 122 -22.44 -45.88 -26.45
CA TRP A 122 -21.02 -45.66 -26.72
C TRP A 122 -20.42 -44.62 -25.76
N ILE A 123 -19.35 -45.00 -25.06
CA ILE A 123 -18.59 -44.18 -24.12
C ILE A 123 -17.17 -43.99 -24.65
N PRO A 124 -16.64 -42.74 -24.67
CA PRO A 124 -15.29 -42.48 -25.12
C PRO A 124 -14.24 -42.81 -24.05
N PHE A 125 -13.06 -43.22 -24.51
CA PHE A 125 -11.80 -43.07 -23.78
C PHE A 125 -10.93 -42.04 -24.49
N ASN A 126 -10.22 -41.24 -23.72
CA ASN A 126 -9.24 -40.29 -24.23
C ASN A 126 -8.06 -40.16 -23.24
N ALA A 127 -6.82 -40.19 -23.74
CA ALA A 127 -5.64 -39.94 -22.94
C ALA A 127 -4.50 -39.30 -23.75
N ASN A 128 -3.78 -38.37 -23.13
CA ASN A 128 -2.56 -37.81 -23.67
C ASN A 128 -1.34 -38.63 -23.21
N TRP A 129 -0.40 -38.89 -24.12
CA TRP A 129 0.81 -39.64 -23.86
C TRP A 129 2.00 -39.00 -24.59
N ASN A 130 3.11 -38.75 -23.89
CA ASN A 130 4.34 -38.27 -24.52
C ASN A 130 5.21 -39.46 -24.92
N SER A 131 5.70 -39.47 -26.16
CA SER A 131 6.51 -40.58 -26.67
C SER A 131 7.89 -40.69 -26.03
N GLY A 132 8.39 -39.64 -25.38
CA GLY A 132 9.76 -39.55 -24.91
C GLY A 132 10.72 -39.88 -26.05
N VAL A 133 11.74 -40.68 -25.79
CA VAL A 133 12.70 -41.10 -26.83
C VAL A 133 12.21 -42.27 -27.71
N ASN A 134 11.01 -42.80 -27.47
CA ASN A 134 10.53 -43.98 -28.20
C ASN A 134 10.19 -43.67 -29.65
N THR A 135 10.54 -44.58 -30.56
CA THR A 135 10.17 -44.56 -31.98
C THR A 135 8.99 -45.50 -32.29
N THR A 136 8.57 -46.31 -31.33
CA THR A 136 7.43 -47.23 -31.45
C THR A 136 6.57 -47.19 -30.18
N ALA A 137 5.27 -47.39 -30.32
CA ALA A 137 4.33 -47.57 -29.22
C ALA A 137 3.53 -48.87 -29.40
N THR A 138 3.59 -49.74 -28.38
CA THR A 138 2.68 -50.88 -28.25
C THR A 138 1.47 -50.45 -27.43
N ILE A 139 0.34 -50.22 -28.09
CA ILE A 139 -0.91 -49.82 -27.44
C ILE A 139 -1.71 -51.08 -27.15
N CYS A 140 -2.09 -51.29 -25.90
CA CYS A 140 -2.85 -52.45 -25.46
C CYS A 140 -4.06 -52.05 -24.62
N ILE A 141 -5.16 -52.76 -24.82
CA ILE A 141 -6.40 -52.62 -24.07
C ILE A 141 -6.65 -53.91 -23.30
N LEU A 142 -6.77 -53.81 -21.99
CA LEU A 142 -7.04 -54.92 -21.10
C LEU A 142 -8.47 -54.82 -20.56
N ASN A 143 -9.22 -55.93 -20.60
CA ASN A 143 -10.46 -56.02 -19.83
C ASN A 143 -10.15 -56.47 -18.40
N LEU A 144 -10.51 -55.62 -17.43
CA LEU A 144 -10.36 -55.82 -16.00
C LEU A 144 -11.59 -56.50 -15.37
N ASN A 145 -12.71 -56.57 -16.06
CA ASN A 145 -13.88 -57.29 -15.56
C ASN A 145 -13.79 -58.77 -15.95
N THR A 146 -13.65 -59.65 -14.95
CA THR A 146 -13.51 -61.10 -15.10
C THR A 146 -14.77 -61.88 -14.69
N ALA A 147 -15.94 -61.23 -14.65
CA ALA A 147 -17.20 -61.93 -14.45
C ALA A 147 -17.38 -63.02 -15.52
N SER A 148 -17.93 -64.17 -15.14
CA SER A 148 -18.13 -65.31 -16.06
C SER A 148 -19.27 -65.11 -17.05
N GLY A 149 -20.01 -64.00 -16.96
CA GLY A 149 -21.05 -63.63 -17.92
C GLY A 149 -21.40 -62.15 -17.82
N GLY A 150 -21.80 -61.58 -18.95
CA GLY A 150 -22.28 -60.20 -19.08
C GLY A 150 -21.20 -59.16 -19.38
N ASN A 151 -19.92 -59.45 -19.09
CA ASN A 151 -18.77 -58.59 -19.42
C ASN A 151 -18.44 -58.54 -20.92
N ASP A 152 -19.50 -58.50 -21.72
CA ASP A 152 -19.56 -58.54 -23.17
C ASP A 152 -19.73 -57.12 -23.71
N PHE A 153 -18.88 -56.74 -24.65
CA PHE A 153 -18.81 -55.36 -25.12
C PHE A 153 -18.33 -55.29 -26.56
N ALA A 154 -18.56 -54.14 -27.16
CA ALA A 154 -18.03 -53.77 -28.45
C ALA A 154 -17.09 -52.57 -28.32
N ILE A 155 -16.11 -52.51 -29.23
CA ILE A 155 -15.11 -51.45 -29.28
C ILE A 155 -15.00 -50.95 -30.72
N ASP A 156 -14.82 -49.65 -30.85
CA ASP A 156 -14.76 -48.95 -32.14
C ASP A 156 -13.81 -47.74 -32.05
N ASP A 157 -13.49 -47.14 -33.20
CA ASP A 157 -12.81 -45.85 -33.34
C ASP A 157 -11.48 -45.70 -32.61
N ILE A 158 -10.71 -46.80 -32.51
CA ILE A 158 -9.36 -46.73 -31.94
C ILE A 158 -8.50 -45.82 -32.81
N SER A 159 -8.03 -44.73 -32.21
CA SER A 159 -7.23 -43.69 -32.84
C SER A 159 -6.05 -43.26 -31.97
N ILE A 160 -4.98 -42.84 -32.63
CA ILE A 160 -3.85 -42.15 -32.01
C ILE A 160 -3.38 -41.05 -32.96
N VAL A 161 -3.32 -39.82 -32.44
CA VAL A 161 -3.04 -38.62 -33.24
C VAL A 161 -1.94 -37.81 -32.55
N ALA A 162 -0.94 -37.37 -33.31
CA ALA A 162 0.11 -36.48 -32.79
C ALA A 162 -0.48 -35.09 -32.48
N LEU A 163 -0.13 -34.55 -31.32
CA LEU A 163 -0.47 -33.20 -30.88
C LEU A 163 0.69 -32.26 -31.20
N TRP A 164 0.39 -31.10 -31.80
CA TRP A 164 1.38 -30.04 -31.99
C TRP A 164 1.63 -29.31 -30.67
N ALA A 165 2.89 -29.15 -30.29
CA ALA A 165 3.26 -28.30 -29.16
C ALA A 165 3.25 -26.83 -29.62
N VAL A 166 2.51 -25.98 -28.92
CA VAL A 166 2.66 -24.53 -29.00
C VAL A 166 3.56 -24.12 -27.85
N GLN A 167 4.62 -23.36 -28.13
CA GLN A 167 5.44 -22.73 -27.10
C GLN A 167 4.96 -21.30 -26.90
N ASP A 168 4.88 -20.89 -25.64
CA ASP A 168 4.63 -19.51 -25.23
C ASP A 168 5.83 -19.02 -24.42
N GLN A 169 6.17 -17.74 -24.54
CA GLN A 169 7.24 -17.12 -23.77
C GLN A 169 6.69 -15.89 -23.06
N VAL A 170 6.97 -15.81 -21.76
CA VAL A 170 6.76 -14.61 -20.96
C VAL A 170 8.12 -13.97 -20.70
N SER A 171 8.22 -12.67 -20.97
CA SER A 171 9.33 -11.84 -20.51
C SER A 171 8.97 -11.19 -19.18
N ILE A 172 9.89 -11.27 -18.20
CA ILE A 172 9.78 -10.58 -16.91
C ILE A 172 10.91 -9.57 -16.85
N THR A 173 10.57 -8.28 -16.71
CA THR A 173 11.54 -7.21 -16.48
C THR A 173 11.53 -6.86 -15.00
N LEU A 174 12.70 -6.94 -14.36
CA LEU A 174 12.89 -6.51 -12.98
C LEU A 174 13.45 -5.08 -12.99
N TYR A 175 12.79 -4.16 -12.30
CA TYR A 175 13.32 -2.84 -12.00
C TYR A 175 13.96 -2.86 -10.62
N GLN A 176 15.12 -2.21 -10.48
CA GLN A 176 15.76 -1.92 -9.20
C GLN A 176 15.99 -0.41 -9.18
N GLU A 177 15.19 0.29 -8.38
CA GLU A 177 15.27 1.73 -8.20
C GLU A 177 15.41 1.98 -6.69
N THR A 178 16.18 3.00 -6.33
CA THR A 178 16.30 3.50 -4.95
C THR A 178 15.82 4.93 -4.96
N ALA A 179 14.86 5.25 -4.10
CA ALA A 179 14.30 6.60 -4.03
C ALA A 179 15.34 7.55 -3.41
N PRO A 180 15.71 8.67 -4.08
CA PRO A 180 16.61 9.66 -3.50
C PRO A 180 15.97 10.30 -2.26
N GLU A 181 16.79 10.77 -1.32
CA GLU A 181 16.30 11.54 -0.17
C GLU A 181 15.84 12.93 -0.64
N PRO A 182 14.60 13.35 -0.34
CA PRO A 182 14.12 14.70 -0.66
C PRO A 182 14.91 15.80 0.06
N GLU A 183 15.54 16.69 -0.71
CA GLU A 183 16.13 17.94 -0.20
C GLU A 183 15.16 19.10 -0.44
N ILE A 184 14.43 19.51 0.60
CA ILE A 184 13.45 20.60 0.54
C ILE A 184 14.18 21.95 0.65
N ASP A 185 14.00 22.80 -0.37
CA ASP A 185 14.48 24.18 -0.39
C ASP A 185 13.33 25.16 -0.13
N GLY A 186 13.58 26.19 0.69
CA GLY A 186 12.59 27.18 1.09
C GLY A 186 13.00 27.97 2.34
N PRO A 187 12.16 28.91 2.79
CA PRO A 187 12.42 29.68 4.01
C PRO A 187 12.38 28.78 5.26
N THR A 188 13.37 28.93 6.14
CA THR A 188 13.44 28.21 7.43
C THR A 188 12.92 29.02 8.62
N PHE A 189 12.74 30.34 8.43
CA PHE A 189 12.11 31.23 9.39
C PHE A 189 11.05 32.09 8.70
N LEU A 190 9.87 32.18 9.32
CA LEU A 190 8.73 32.97 8.87
C LEU A 190 8.00 33.54 10.09
N CYS A 191 7.18 34.56 9.87
CA CYS A 191 6.30 35.08 10.92
C CYS A 191 4.87 34.56 10.76
N ALA A 192 4.15 34.45 11.88
CA ALA A 192 2.77 33.98 11.88
C ALA A 192 1.90 34.82 10.92
N GLY A 193 1.17 34.11 10.06
CA GLY A 193 0.36 34.66 8.97
C GLY A 193 1.06 34.69 7.60
N GLU A 194 2.39 34.53 7.54
CA GLU A 194 3.15 34.57 6.29
C GLU A 194 3.02 33.29 5.46
N THR A 195 3.45 33.37 4.20
CA THR A 195 3.38 32.27 3.24
C THR A 195 4.78 31.98 2.70
N GLY A 196 5.20 30.72 2.79
CA GLY A 196 6.43 30.21 2.20
C GLY A 196 6.18 29.38 0.94
N ILE A 197 7.11 29.44 -0.01
CA ILE A 197 7.15 28.55 -1.16
C ILE A 197 8.30 27.56 -0.94
N TYR A 198 8.00 26.27 -1.05
CA TYR A 198 8.96 25.19 -0.86
C TYR A 198 9.06 24.36 -2.13
N THR A 199 10.28 23.97 -2.49
CA THR A 199 10.59 23.24 -3.72
C THR A 199 11.51 22.06 -3.46
N VAL A 200 11.44 21.07 -4.33
CA VAL A 200 12.39 19.96 -4.40
C VAL A 200 12.84 19.76 -5.84
N ASP A 201 14.09 19.36 -6.02
CA ASP A 201 14.64 18.99 -7.31
C ASP A 201 15.19 17.56 -7.24
N PHE A 202 14.97 16.78 -8.29
CA PHE A 202 15.38 15.38 -8.36
C PHE A 202 16.08 15.11 -9.69
N PRO A 203 17.08 14.21 -9.72
CA PRO A 203 17.60 13.71 -10.99
C PRO A 203 16.48 13.03 -11.79
N PRO A 204 16.56 13.02 -13.14
CA PRO A 204 15.51 12.45 -13.98
C PRO A 204 15.37 10.91 -13.87
N ASP A 205 16.34 10.23 -13.26
CA ASP A 205 16.40 8.78 -13.11
C ASP A 205 16.87 8.42 -11.68
N PRO A 206 16.11 7.63 -10.89
CA PRO A 206 14.81 7.04 -11.23
C PRO A 206 13.67 8.07 -11.28
N PRO A 207 12.64 7.84 -12.12
CA PRO A 207 11.49 8.74 -12.17
C PRO A 207 10.68 8.66 -10.87
N ILE A 208 10.41 9.83 -10.28
CA ILE A 208 9.48 9.93 -9.16
C ILE A 208 8.04 9.86 -9.68
N LEU A 209 7.25 8.93 -9.13
CA LEU A 209 5.89 8.64 -9.55
C LEU A 209 4.85 9.37 -8.71
N SER A 210 5.15 9.69 -7.45
CA SER A 210 4.26 10.42 -6.57
C SER A 210 5.02 11.31 -5.59
N TYR A 211 4.36 12.40 -5.18
CA TYR A 211 4.83 13.36 -4.17
C TYR A 211 3.72 13.52 -3.13
N HIS A 212 4.05 13.43 -1.85
CA HIS A 212 3.11 13.64 -0.76
C HIS A 212 3.72 14.54 0.31
N TRP A 213 3.31 15.80 0.31
CA TRP A 213 3.71 16.77 1.32
C TRP A 213 2.90 16.56 2.59
N ASN A 214 3.59 16.33 3.70
CA ASN A 214 3.03 16.24 5.04
C ASN A 214 3.21 17.59 5.73
N ILE A 215 2.09 18.28 5.94
CA ILE A 215 2.06 19.66 6.44
C ILE A 215 1.82 19.61 7.94
N PRO A 216 2.68 20.22 8.76
CA PRO A 216 2.53 20.19 10.21
C PRO A 216 1.25 20.91 10.68
N SER A 217 0.81 20.61 11.91
CA SER A 217 -0.26 21.39 12.55
C SER A 217 0.11 22.86 12.61
N GLY A 218 -0.87 23.77 12.58
CA GLY A 218 -0.59 25.22 12.60
C GLY A 218 -0.11 25.80 11.27
N ALA A 219 0.07 24.96 10.24
CA ALA A 219 0.28 25.39 8.86
C ALA A 219 -0.89 24.93 7.96
N THR A 220 -1.13 25.68 6.89
CA THR A 220 -2.19 25.41 5.92
C THR A 220 -1.60 25.33 4.52
N LEU A 221 -1.80 24.20 3.84
CA LEU A 221 -1.45 24.09 2.43
C LEU A 221 -2.37 24.98 1.58
N ILE A 222 -1.78 25.91 0.84
CA ILE A 222 -2.53 26.73 -0.12
C ILE A 222 -2.68 25.98 -1.45
N ASN A 223 -1.58 25.47 -2.00
CA ASN A 223 -1.57 24.71 -3.26
C ASN A 223 -0.30 23.85 -3.40
N GLY A 224 -0.30 22.97 -4.42
CA GLY A 224 0.90 22.23 -4.85
C GLY A 224 1.03 20.78 -4.35
N GLN A 225 0.05 20.24 -3.61
CA GLN A 225 0.07 18.82 -3.23
C GLN A 225 0.22 17.92 -4.47
N GLY A 226 1.03 16.87 -4.37
CA GLY A 226 1.29 15.99 -5.50
C GLY A 226 2.29 16.54 -6.52
N THR A 227 2.99 17.65 -6.23
CA THR A 227 3.97 18.26 -7.13
C THR A 227 5.30 18.53 -6.43
N THR A 228 6.31 18.95 -7.18
CA THR A 228 7.65 19.31 -6.67
C THR A 228 7.71 20.70 -6.02
N GLN A 229 6.58 21.41 -5.94
CA GLN A 229 6.49 22.72 -5.31
C GLN A 229 5.19 22.86 -4.52
N VAL A 230 5.27 23.38 -3.31
CA VAL A 230 4.10 23.75 -2.50
C VAL A 230 4.16 25.19 -2.03
N THR A 231 2.98 25.78 -1.88
CA THR A 231 2.81 27.06 -1.20
C THR A 231 2.07 26.82 0.10
N ILE A 232 2.66 27.19 1.23
CA ILE A 232 2.15 26.92 2.57
C ILE A 232 2.03 28.23 3.35
N ARG A 233 0.88 28.46 3.97
CA ARG A 233 0.67 29.54 4.94
C ARG A 233 0.94 29.03 6.35
N TRP A 234 1.71 29.78 7.13
CA TRP A 234 2.08 29.43 8.49
C TRP A 234 1.32 30.30 9.45
N ASP A 235 0.37 29.74 10.19
CA ASP A 235 -0.63 30.49 10.96
C ASP A 235 -0.30 30.60 12.44
N VAL A 236 0.48 29.65 12.97
CA VAL A 236 0.73 29.50 14.40
C VAL A 236 2.24 29.52 14.66
N PRO A 237 2.72 30.30 15.64
CA PRO A 237 4.12 30.27 16.07
C PRO A 237 4.50 28.88 16.63
N GLN A 238 5.57 28.29 16.09
CA GLN A 238 6.01 26.92 16.41
C GLN A 238 7.38 26.61 15.78
N ILE A 239 7.99 25.51 16.20
CA ILE A 239 9.15 24.89 15.53
C ILE A 239 8.70 23.47 15.16
N GLU A 240 8.59 23.16 13.87
CA GLU A 240 8.10 21.87 13.40
C GLU A 240 8.64 21.53 12.00
N ASP A 241 8.64 20.24 11.66
CA ASP A 241 9.13 19.75 10.38
C ASP A 241 8.06 19.82 9.27
N LEU A 242 8.47 20.34 8.11
CA LEU A 242 7.79 20.13 6.82
C LEU A 242 8.41 18.92 6.13
N CYS A 243 7.63 17.86 5.89
CA CYS A 243 8.13 16.64 5.27
C CYS A 243 7.54 16.39 3.88
N LEU A 244 8.33 15.76 3.01
CA LEU A 244 7.90 15.26 1.72
C LEU A 244 8.21 13.77 1.62
N MET A 245 7.19 12.96 1.35
CA MET A 245 7.33 11.56 0.96
C MET A 245 7.27 11.42 -0.56
N ILE A 246 8.17 10.63 -1.14
CA ILE A 246 8.22 10.34 -2.57
C ILE A 246 8.20 8.83 -2.82
N GLU A 247 7.73 8.46 -4.01
CA GLU A 247 7.67 7.06 -4.46
C GLU A 247 8.26 6.92 -5.86
N THR A 248 9.13 5.93 -6.05
CA THR A 248 9.60 5.44 -7.35
C THR A 248 8.85 4.16 -7.72
N ARG A 249 9.23 3.44 -8.80
CA ARG A 249 8.54 2.18 -9.13
C ARG A 249 8.77 1.09 -8.08
N CYS A 250 9.87 1.16 -7.34
CA CYS A 250 10.34 0.05 -6.51
C CYS A 250 10.62 0.43 -5.05
N ASP A 251 10.60 1.72 -4.72
CA ASP A 251 11.07 2.21 -3.43
C ASP A 251 10.40 3.54 -3.04
N MET A 252 10.39 3.85 -1.75
CA MET A 252 9.85 5.09 -1.17
C MET A 252 10.88 5.72 -0.25
N ASN A 253 10.89 7.05 -0.17
CA ASN A 253 11.75 7.78 0.77
C ASN A 253 11.06 9.05 1.28
N GLU A 254 11.53 9.58 2.40
CA GLU A 254 11.01 10.78 3.05
C GLU A 254 12.17 11.69 3.45
N GLY A 255 11.98 13.00 3.26
CA GLY A 255 12.91 14.04 3.70
C GLY A 255 12.14 15.18 4.34
N CYS A 256 12.73 15.81 5.36
CA CYS A 256 12.09 16.85 6.16
C CYS A 256 12.97 18.10 6.28
N LEU A 257 12.33 19.26 6.41
CA LEU A 257 12.94 20.56 6.68
C LEU A 257 12.31 21.17 7.94
N GLU A 258 13.13 21.48 8.94
CA GLU A 258 12.68 22.19 10.15
C GLU A 258 12.35 23.65 9.80
N VAL A 259 11.15 24.11 10.17
CA VAL A 259 10.69 25.48 9.96
C VAL A 259 10.33 26.09 11.31
N THR A 260 10.89 27.27 11.57
CA THR A 260 10.57 28.09 12.74
C THR A 260 9.58 29.19 12.34
N VAL A 261 8.48 29.31 13.08
CA VAL A 261 7.48 30.37 12.92
C VAL A 261 7.50 31.24 14.16
N GLY A 262 7.91 32.49 14.00
CA GLY A 262 7.89 33.51 15.06
C GLY A 262 6.55 34.23 15.17
N ASP A 263 6.39 35.00 16.24
CA ASP A 263 5.31 35.98 16.42
C ASP A 263 5.90 37.35 16.74
N VAL A 264 5.09 38.39 16.64
CA VAL A 264 5.45 39.69 17.20
C VAL A 264 5.65 39.59 18.73
N PRO A 265 6.47 40.47 19.35
CA PRO A 265 6.67 40.42 20.80
C PRO A 265 5.35 40.65 21.54
N ASP A 266 5.17 40.01 22.69
CA ASP A 266 4.03 40.32 23.56
C ASP A 266 4.04 41.83 23.91
N PRO A 267 2.88 42.50 23.94
CA PRO A 267 2.83 43.91 24.33
C PRO A 267 3.51 44.13 25.69
N PRO A 268 4.46 45.08 25.80
CA PRO A 268 5.26 45.21 27.00
C PRO A 268 4.39 45.55 28.22
N LEU A 269 4.73 44.95 29.37
CA LEU A 269 4.08 45.25 30.65
C LEU A 269 5.00 46.14 31.48
N ILE A 270 4.88 47.46 31.27
CA ILE A 270 5.69 48.45 31.99
C ILE A 270 5.34 48.43 33.48
N SER A 271 6.32 48.07 34.31
CA SER A 271 6.25 48.00 35.76
C SER A 271 7.14 49.06 36.40
N GLY A 272 6.67 49.66 37.49
CA GLY A 272 7.36 50.71 38.22
C GLY A 272 6.45 51.48 39.17
N PRO A 273 6.94 52.54 39.84
CA PRO A 273 6.10 53.36 40.71
C PRO A 273 5.09 54.18 39.90
N GLY A 274 3.84 54.28 40.39
CA GLY A 274 2.81 55.13 39.76
C GLY A 274 2.96 56.62 40.05
N SER A 275 3.84 57.00 40.98
CA SER A 275 4.16 58.41 41.29
C SER A 275 5.61 58.59 41.72
N LEU A 276 6.21 59.73 41.42
CA LEU A 276 7.61 60.07 41.73
C LEU A 276 7.70 61.48 42.34
N CYS A 277 8.47 61.65 43.42
CA CYS A 277 8.73 62.98 43.96
C CYS A 277 9.80 63.71 43.12
N PRO A 278 9.86 65.05 43.18
CA PRO A 278 10.90 65.83 42.50
C PRO A 278 12.31 65.37 42.88
N GLY A 279 13.12 65.09 41.87
CA GLY A 279 14.52 64.66 42.06
C GLY A 279 14.72 63.20 42.48
N GLU A 280 13.66 62.44 42.76
CA GLU A 280 13.77 60.99 42.97
C GLU A 280 14.11 60.28 41.65
N ILE A 281 14.88 59.19 41.76
CA ILE A 281 15.18 58.27 40.66
C ILE A 281 14.32 57.02 40.85
N ALA A 282 13.72 56.55 39.77
CA ALA A 282 12.92 55.33 39.77
C ALA A 282 13.25 54.45 38.57
N SER A 283 13.16 53.13 38.77
CA SER A 283 13.25 52.15 37.68
C SER A 283 11.88 51.89 37.07
N LEU A 284 11.83 51.89 35.73
CA LEU A 284 10.75 51.30 34.95
C LEU A 284 11.31 50.11 34.17
N TYR A 285 10.59 49.00 34.13
CA TYR A 285 11.03 47.82 33.42
C TYR A 285 9.87 47.01 32.84
N THR A 286 10.16 46.19 31.83
CA THR A 286 9.31 45.10 31.36
C THR A 286 10.08 43.78 31.53
N PRO A 287 9.42 42.66 31.84
CA PRO A 287 10.08 41.36 31.78
C PRO A 287 10.71 41.12 30.40
N GLU A 288 11.97 40.67 30.39
CA GLU A 288 12.64 40.20 29.17
C GLU A 288 12.12 38.80 28.86
N ILE A 289 11.41 38.66 27.74
CA ILE A 289 10.84 37.39 27.28
C ILE A 289 11.79 36.76 26.27
N ASP A 290 12.28 37.55 25.31
CA ASP A 290 13.25 37.14 24.30
C ASP A 290 14.52 38.03 24.40
N PRO A 291 15.72 37.44 24.47
CA PRO A 291 16.98 38.19 24.52
C PRO A 291 17.31 38.95 23.22
N ASP A 292 16.71 38.59 22.09
CA ASP A 292 16.96 39.25 20.80
C ASP A 292 16.01 40.43 20.54
N ASP A 293 15.06 40.69 21.45
CA ASP A 293 14.15 41.83 21.39
C ASP A 293 14.91 43.17 21.54
N VAL A 294 14.47 44.17 20.76
CA VAL A 294 14.99 45.54 20.82
C VAL A 294 13.99 46.45 21.55
N TYR A 295 14.47 47.16 22.57
CA TYR A 295 13.65 48.01 23.45
C TYR A 295 13.86 49.49 23.14
N ASN A 296 12.77 50.22 22.86
CA ASN A 296 12.80 51.66 22.62
C ASN A 296 11.82 52.41 23.55
N TRP A 297 12.37 53.09 24.55
CA TRP A 297 11.60 53.88 25.51
C TRP A 297 11.31 55.28 25.00
N MET A 298 10.03 55.64 24.92
CA MET A 298 9.56 56.96 24.53
C MET A 298 9.18 57.76 25.78
N ILE A 299 10.03 58.72 26.11
CA ILE A 299 9.92 59.53 27.33
C ILE A 299 9.48 60.96 26.97
N PRO A 300 8.46 61.52 27.65
CA PRO A 300 7.94 62.84 27.35
C PRO A 300 8.84 63.94 27.91
N SER A 301 8.60 65.18 27.48
CA SER A 301 9.32 66.35 28.00
C SER A 301 9.14 66.48 29.53
N GLY A 302 10.24 66.69 30.26
CA GLY A 302 10.24 66.83 31.71
C GLY A 302 10.55 65.55 32.48
N VAL A 303 10.79 64.44 31.78
CA VAL A 303 11.40 63.20 32.29
C VAL A 303 12.68 62.93 31.51
N SER A 304 13.70 62.39 32.18
CA SER A 304 14.97 62.01 31.54
C SER A 304 15.37 60.59 31.92
N ILE A 305 15.95 59.85 30.98
CA ILE A 305 16.57 58.54 31.22
C ILE A 305 17.99 58.80 31.77
N ILE A 306 18.25 58.28 32.96
CA ILE A 306 19.55 58.33 33.63
C ILE A 306 20.44 57.19 33.15
N SER A 307 19.89 55.98 33.00
CA SER A 307 20.59 54.79 32.49
C SER A 307 19.62 53.75 31.93
N GLY A 308 20.15 52.74 31.23
CA GLY A 308 19.37 51.60 30.71
C GLY A 308 18.70 51.82 29.36
N SER A 309 18.99 52.93 28.67
CA SER A 309 18.46 53.18 27.33
C SER A 309 18.84 52.04 26.36
N GLY A 310 17.85 51.57 25.59
CA GLY A 310 18.01 50.41 24.69
C GLY A 310 17.86 49.05 25.38
N THR A 311 17.53 49.02 26.67
CA THR A 311 17.34 47.77 27.44
C THR A 311 15.90 47.67 27.97
N ASN A 312 15.53 46.49 28.49
CA ASN A 312 14.22 46.23 29.08
C ASN A 312 13.98 46.94 30.43
N GLU A 313 14.98 47.63 30.98
CA GLU A 313 14.90 48.41 32.22
C GLU A 313 15.58 49.77 32.06
N ILE A 314 14.92 50.85 32.48
CA ILE A 314 15.48 52.20 32.52
C ILE A 314 15.39 52.79 33.93
N GLU A 315 16.39 53.59 34.29
CA GLU A 315 16.28 54.51 35.44
C GLU A 315 15.88 55.89 34.92
N ILE A 316 14.85 56.50 35.53
CA ILE A 316 14.34 57.82 35.13
C ILE A 316 14.33 58.80 36.30
N GLN A 317 14.35 60.09 35.96
CA GLN A 317 14.14 61.20 36.88
C GLN A 317 13.21 62.24 36.26
N GLY A 318 12.24 62.72 37.04
CA GLY A 318 11.29 63.77 36.66
C GLY A 318 11.70 65.16 37.19
N SER A 319 11.46 66.20 36.38
CA SER A 319 11.79 67.60 36.70
C SER A 319 10.60 68.56 36.62
N ILE A 320 9.39 68.05 36.36
CA ILE A 320 8.14 68.82 36.30
C ILE A 320 7.10 68.19 37.24
N SER A 321 5.97 68.87 37.46
CA SER A 321 4.81 68.30 38.14
C SER A 321 3.66 68.04 37.16
N GLY A 322 2.85 67.03 37.45
CA GLY A 322 1.73 66.62 36.61
C GLY A 322 1.81 65.15 36.20
N GLU A 323 0.84 64.70 35.43
CA GLU A 323 0.80 63.35 34.88
C GLU A 323 1.53 63.33 33.53
N VAL A 324 2.38 62.32 33.33
CA VAL A 324 3.16 62.12 32.11
C VAL A 324 2.95 60.70 31.60
N GLU A 325 2.90 60.54 30.27
CA GLU A 325 2.74 59.25 29.59
C GLU A 325 4.11 58.73 29.15
N ILE A 326 4.41 57.49 29.49
CA ILE A 326 5.66 56.80 29.13
C ILE A 326 5.30 55.57 28.32
N CYS A 327 5.85 55.45 27.12
CA CYS A 327 5.62 54.33 26.23
C CYS A 327 6.89 53.51 26.04
N LEU A 328 6.72 52.21 25.83
CA LEU A 328 7.78 51.28 25.46
C LEU A 328 7.37 50.57 24.18
N GLU A 329 8.23 50.65 23.19
CA GLU A 329 8.15 49.89 21.95
C GLU A 329 9.15 48.71 22.03
N VAL A 330 8.68 47.50 21.72
CA VAL A 330 9.48 46.27 21.66
C VAL A 330 9.41 45.73 20.23
N THR A 331 10.56 45.44 19.63
CA THR A 331 10.66 44.97 18.24
C THR A 331 11.49 43.70 18.12
N ASN A 332 10.98 42.73 17.35
CA ASN A 332 11.72 41.54 16.91
C ASN A 332 11.65 41.39 15.38
N GLU A 333 12.10 40.25 14.86
CA GLU A 333 12.10 39.94 13.43
C GLU A 333 10.69 39.96 12.80
N CYS A 334 9.65 39.67 13.58
CA CYS A 334 8.27 39.60 13.12
C CYS A 334 7.49 40.91 13.24
N GLY A 335 8.00 41.86 14.01
CA GLY A 335 7.46 43.21 14.05
C GLY A 335 7.57 43.84 15.42
N THR A 336 6.66 44.77 15.67
CA THR A 336 6.76 45.72 16.77
C THR A 336 5.46 45.77 17.54
N THR A 337 5.55 45.77 18.86
CA THR A 337 4.44 46.07 19.78
C THR A 337 4.77 47.22 20.70
N GLU A 338 3.74 47.92 21.16
CA GLU A 338 3.88 49.10 21.99
C GLU A 338 2.85 49.07 23.12
N ASN A 339 3.25 49.54 24.29
CA ASN A 339 2.32 49.85 25.38
C ASN A 339 2.77 51.09 26.15
N CYS A 340 1.82 51.77 26.79
CA CYS A 340 2.08 53.00 27.56
C CYS A 340 1.57 52.88 28.99
N THR A 341 2.22 53.61 29.90
CA THR A 341 1.81 53.78 31.29
C THR A 341 1.84 55.25 31.69
N PHE A 342 1.10 55.60 32.73
CA PHE A 342 1.08 56.96 33.28
C PHE A 342 1.87 57.03 34.59
N LEU A 343 2.68 58.07 34.73
CA LEU A 343 3.45 58.38 35.92
C LEU A 343 3.02 59.75 36.46
N THR A 344 2.67 59.82 37.76
CA THR A 344 2.36 61.10 38.41
C THR A 344 3.62 61.71 39.02
N LEU A 345 4.11 62.82 38.46
CA LEU A 345 5.20 63.59 39.04
C LEU A 345 4.65 64.58 40.06
N LEU A 346 5.00 64.40 41.33
CA LEU A 346 4.52 65.24 42.42
C LEU A 346 5.22 66.60 42.39
N ALA A 347 4.53 67.66 42.81
CA ALA A 347 5.11 69.00 42.89
C ALA A 347 6.08 69.13 44.07
N ASP A 348 7.14 69.92 43.89
CA ASP A 348 8.01 70.30 45.00
C ASP A 348 7.25 71.28 45.92
N HIS A 349 6.93 70.83 47.13
CA HIS A 349 6.37 71.69 48.15
C HIS A 349 7.48 72.24 49.05
N ALA A 350 8.16 73.28 48.55
CA ALA A 350 8.96 74.16 49.38
C ALA A 350 8.03 74.91 50.35
N SER A 351 7.94 74.43 51.59
CA SER A 351 7.30 75.15 52.68
C SER A 351 8.25 76.25 53.15
N ASN A 352 8.24 77.42 52.49
CA ASN A 352 8.90 78.60 53.00
C ASN A 352 8.10 79.13 54.20
N PHE A 353 8.55 78.83 55.41
CA PHE A 353 8.08 79.50 56.62
C PHE A 353 8.84 80.81 56.79
N ASP A 354 8.34 81.88 56.18
CA ASP A 354 8.84 83.22 56.47
C ASP A 354 8.18 83.70 57.78
N THR A 355 8.86 83.50 58.91
CA THR A 355 8.35 83.91 60.23
C THR A 355 9.46 84.57 61.05
N VAL A 356 9.20 85.79 61.53
CA VAL A 356 10.07 86.47 62.50
C VAL A 356 9.87 85.82 63.87
N LEU A 357 10.92 85.22 64.40
CA LEU A 357 10.94 84.58 65.72
C LEU A 357 11.60 85.50 66.75
N CYS A 358 10.93 85.71 67.89
CA CYS A 358 11.56 86.32 69.05
C CYS A 358 12.37 85.27 69.82
N LEU A 359 13.46 85.70 70.47
CA LEU A 359 14.30 84.80 71.28
C LEU A 359 13.44 84.12 72.37
N GLY A 360 13.35 82.79 72.34
CA GLY A 360 12.64 81.98 73.34
C GLY A 360 11.26 81.43 72.94
N THR A 361 10.77 81.67 71.71
CA THR A 361 9.55 80.98 71.24
C THR A 361 9.84 79.63 70.61
N ALA A 362 9.01 78.62 70.93
CA ALA A 362 9.02 77.31 70.28
C ALA A 362 7.87 77.23 69.26
N ILE A 363 8.16 76.78 68.04
CA ILE A 363 7.16 76.43 67.02
C ILE A 363 7.03 74.91 66.95
N ILE A 364 5.80 74.44 66.79
CA ILE A 364 5.49 73.04 66.45
C ILE A 364 5.03 73.02 65.00
N ILE A 365 5.79 72.36 64.13
CA ILE A 365 5.42 72.15 62.72
C ILE A 365 4.62 70.84 62.64
N ASN A 366 3.30 70.93 62.55
CA ASN A 366 2.43 69.77 62.32
C ASN A 366 2.26 69.55 60.81
N GLY A 367 3.21 68.85 60.18
CA GLY A 367 3.01 68.32 58.84
C GLY A 367 2.17 67.04 58.88
N HIS A 368 1.14 66.93 58.03
CA HIS A 368 0.60 65.63 57.66
C HIS A 368 1.59 64.96 56.70
N ALA A 369 2.16 63.83 57.09
CA ALA A 369 3.06 63.05 56.26
C ALA A 369 2.26 62.34 55.15
N TYR A 370 2.49 62.74 53.90
CA TYR A 370 2.29 61.88 52.74
C TYR A 370 3.68 61.56 52.19
N GLY A 371 4.15 60.32 52.40
CA GLY A 371 5.39 59.79 51.81
C GLY A 371 6.56 59.59 52.79
N ASN A 372 7.32 58.50 52.58
CA ASN A 372 8.45 58.01 53.40
C ASN A 372 9.77 58.80 53.20
N GLY A 373 9.71 60.13 53.09
CA GLY A 373 10.90 60.97 52.88
C GLY A 373 11.58 61.39 54.19
N VAL A 374 12.85 61.01 54.35
CA VAL A 374 13.76 61.55 55.37
C VAL A 374 14.14 62.98 54.97
N ARG A 375 13.72 64.01 55.71
CA ARG A 375 14.22 65.38 55.50
C ARG A 375 15.70 65.45 55.93
N GLN A 376 16.60 65.70 54.99
CA GLN A 376 17.93 66.24 55.30
C GLN A 376 17.87 67.78 55.32
N GLY A 377 18.42 68.37 56.38
CA GLY A 377 18.93 69.75 56.39
C GLY A 377 17.88 70.86 56.47
N LEU A 378 17.44 71.21 57.69
CA LEU A 378 16.97 72.57 57.95
C LEU A 378 18.22 73.45 58.11
N ASN A 379 18.61 74.18 57.05
CA ASN A 379 19.64 75.21 57.16
C ASN A 379 18.97 76.50 57.67
N ILE A 380 19.17 76.81 58.94
CA ILE A 380 18.77 78.10 59.52
C ILE A 380 19.95 79.05 59.29
N SER A 381 19.93 79.84 58.22
CA SER A 381 20.86 80.96 58.09
C SER A 381 20.30 82.17 58.83
N GLN A 382 21.02 82.62 59.85
CA GLN A 382 20.84 83.99 60.38
C GLN A 382 21.41 84.95 59.34
N GLU A 383 20.58 85.86 58.81
CA GLU A 383 21.08 87.16 58.30
C GLU A 383 21.19 88.17 59.44
#